data_AF-A0A847FXW6-F1
#
_entry.id   AF-A0A847FXW6-F1
#
_cell.length_a   1.000
_cell.length_b   1.000
_cell.length_c   1.000
_cell.angle_alpha   90.00
_cell.angle_beta   90.00
_cell.angle_gamma   90.00
#
_symmetry.space_group_name_H-M   'P 1'
#
loop_
_entity.id
_entity.type
_entity.pdbx_description
1 polymer ?
#
loop_
_entity_poly.entity_id
_entity_poly.type
_entity_poly.pdbx_seq_one_letter_code
_entity_poly.pdbx_strand_id
1 'polypeptide(L)'
;MAWKFYDEAIDVMQHRWRYFPAVFGWRGRRYHVDAVERTWVVPARGWRRRDRRFFQARCPEGIFEIYQDLKAGTWHLRRARAQPAGVGLRVLRPAPQRWRF
;
A
#
# COMPACT_ATOMS: atom_id res chain seq x y z
N MET A 1 -3.20 18.31 -4.66
CA MET A 1 -2.58 17.08 -5.22
C MET A 1 -3.64 16.00 -5.34
N ALA A 2 -3.90 15.54 -6.56
CA ALA A 2 -4.98 14.60 -6.86
C ALA A 2 -4.56 13.15 -6.63
N TRP A 3 -5.48 12.32 -6.15
CA TRP A 3 -5.34 10.87 -6.20
C TRP A 3 -5.47 10.40 -7.64
N LYS A 4 -4.55 9.52 -8.07
CA LYS A 4 -4.66 8.84 -9.36
C LYS A 4 -5.04 7.40 -9.12
N PHE A 5 -6.11 6.95 -9.77
CA PHE A 5 -6.55 5.55 -9.75
C PHE A 5 -5.84 4.79 -10.86
N TYR A 6 -5.32 3.61 -10.54
CA TYR A 6 -4.58 2.77 -11.46
C TYR A 6 -5.25 1.40 -11.64
N ASP A 7 -5.69 0.79 -10.54
CA ASP A 7 -6.22 -0.59 -10.50
C ASP A 7 -5.33 -1.60 -11.25
N GLU A 8 -4.01 -1.41 -11.14
CA GLU A 8 -3.01 -2.23 -11.84
C GLU A 8 -2.47 -3.31 -10.91
N ALA A 9 -2.13 -4.48 -11.47
CA ALA A 9 -1.45 -5.53 -10.72
C ALA A 9 -0.06 -5.05 -10.26
N ILE A 10 0.33 -5.44 -9.05
CA ILE A 10 1.65 -5.17 -8.48
C ILE A 10 2.26 -6.45 -7.92
N ASP A 11 3.59 -6.47 -7.90
CA ASP A 11 4.35 -7.56 -7.31
C ASP A 11 4.82 -7.16 -5.93
N VAL A 12 4.28 -7.78 -4.87
CA VAL A 12 4.85 -7.59 -3.53
C VAL A 12 6.08 -8.48 -3.43
N MET A 13 7.25 -7.85 -3.43
CA MET A 13 8.54 -8.55 -3.40
C MET A 13 8.95 -8.95 -1.99
N GLN A 14 8.52 -8.18 -0.98
CA GLN A 14 8.94 -8.39 0.40
C GLN A 14 7.83 -8.03 1.38
N HIS A 15 7.66 -8.86 2.42
CA HIS A 15 6.70 -8.62 3.50
C HIS A 15 7.43 -8.31 4.81
N ARG A 16 7.02 -7.24 5.50
CA ARG A 16 7.35 -6.97 6.90
C ARG A 16 6.41 -7.77 7.79
N TRP A 17 6.98 -8.59 8.66
CA TRP A 17 6.25 -9.35 9.69
C TRP A 17 5.13 -10.22 9.09
N ARG A 18 5.49 -10.98 8.04
CA ARG A 18 4.64 -11.94 7.30
C ARG A 18 3.48 -11.37 6.49
N TYR A 19 2.89 -10.23 6.86
CA TYR A 19 1.63 -9.77 6.26
C TYR A 19 1.66 -8.36 5.67
N PHE A 20 2.52 -7.47 6.17
CA PHE A 20 2.58 -6.10 5.67
C PHE A 20 3.52 -6.00 4.49
N PRO A 21 3.14 -5.36 3.38
CA PRO A 21 4.06 -5.15 2.27
C PRO A 21 5.19 -4.21 2.71
N ALA A 22 6.44 -4.65 2.57
CA ALA A 22 7.64 -3.86 2.83
C ALA A 22 8.22 -3.27 1.54
N VAL A 23 8.21 -4.06 0.46
CA VAL A 23 8.68 -3.64 -0.86
C VAL A 23 7.75 -4.21 -1.91
N PHE A 24 7.31 -3.36 -2.84
CA PHE A 24 6.52 -3.78 -3.99
C PHE A 24 7.05 -3.18 -5.30
N GLY A 25 6.89 -3.94 -6.38
CA GLY A 25 7.19 -3.54 -7.75
C GLY A 25 5.92 -3.06 -8.45
N TRP A 26 5.99 -1.89 -9.08
CA TRP A 26 4.91 -1.35 -9.91
C TRP A 26 5.51 -0.63 -11.13
N ARG A 27 5.05 -0.98 -12.33
CA ARG A 27 5.55 -0.45 -13.62
C ARG A 27 7.09 -0.53 -13.77
N GLY A 28 7.68 -1.64 -13.32
CA GLY A 28 9.13 -1.85 -13.36
C GLY A 28 9.93 -1.02 -12.34
N ARG A 29 9.28 -0.23 -11.49
CA ARG A 29 9.91 0.52 -10.39
C ARG A 29 9.66 -0.19 -9.07
N ARG A 30 10.64 -0.15 -8.17
CA ARG A 30 10.53 -0.69 -6.81
C ARG A 30 10.19 0.44 -5.86
N TYR A 31 9.24 0.19 -4.97
CA TYR A 31 8.75 1.12 -3.96
C TYR A 31 8.98 0.54 -2.58
N HIS A 32 9.62 1.32 -1.71
CA HIS A 32 9.87 0.97 -0.33
C HIS A 32 8.77 1.53 0.56
N VAL A 33 8.10 0.65 1.29
CA VAL A 33 7.06 1.02 2.25
C VAL A 33 7.72 1.36 3.58
N ASP A 34 7.65 2.62 3.97
CA ASP A 34 8.13 3.09 5.26
C ASP A 34 7.22 2.60 6.38
N ALA A 35 5.92 2.83 6.20
CA ALA A 35 4.88 2.49 7.16
C ALA A 35 3.55 2.16 6.44
N VAL A 36 2.76 1.29 7.05
CA VAL A 36 1.37 1.07 6.64
C VAL A 36 0.48 1.86 7.61
N GLU A 37 -0.10 2.94 7.12
CA GLU A 37 -0.91 3.87 7.93
C GLU A 37 -2.28 3.28 8.26
N ARG A 38 -2.86 2.52 7.33
CA ARG A 38 -4.21 1.97 7.49
C ARG A 38 -4.34 0.64 6.79
N THR A 39 -5.00 -0.32 7.45
CA THR A 39 -5.39 -1.60 6.86
C THR A 39 -6.87 -1.81 7.11
N TRP A 40 -7.63 -2.17 6.08
CA TRP A 40 -9.06 -2.48 6.22
C TRP A 40 -9.47 -3.56 5.23
N VAL A 41 -10.35 -4.45 5.68
CA VAL A 41 -10.94 -5.46 4.81
C VAL A 41 -12.29 -4.93 4.33
N VAL A 42 -12.53 -4.99 3.03
CA VAL A 42 -13.86 -4.75 2.48
C VAL A 42 -14.50 -6.11 2.26
N PRO A 43 -15.45 -6.53 3.12
CA PRO A 43 -16.13 -7.80 2.93
C PRO A 43 -16.94 -7.75 1.64
N ALA A 44 -17.01 -8.87 0.95
CA ALA A 44 -17.87 -9.03 -0.20
C ALA A 44 -19.36 -8.88 0.18
N ARG A 45 -19.91 -7.67 0.08
CA ARG A 45 -21.38 -7.50 0.09
C ARG A 45 -21.94 -7.99 -1.25
N GLY A 46 -22.42 -9.23 -1.26
CA GLY A 46 -23.13 -9.87 -2.38
C GLY A 46 -22.34 -10.97 -3.10
N TRP A 47 -23.05 -11.80 -3.88
CA TRP A 47 -22.59 -13.04 -4.54
C TRP A 47 -21.42 -12.87 -5.54
N ARG A 48 -21.08 -11.64 -5.93
CA ARG A 48 -20.08 -11.33 -6.98
C ARG A 48 -18.86 -10.54 -6.52
N ARG A 49 -18.73 -10.18 -5.24
CA ARG A 49 -17.53 -9.46 -4.76
C ARG A 49 -16.55 -10.40 -4.08
N ARG A 50 -15.25 -10.10 -4.23
CA ARG A 50 -14.14 -10.87 -3.64
C ARG A 50 -13.72 -10.20 -2.34
N ASP A 51 -13.37 -10.99 -1.35
CA ASP A 51 -12.80 -10.45 -0.11
C ASP A 51 -11.46 -9.78 -0.43
N ARG A 52 -11.43 -8.46 -0.29
CA ARG A 52 -10.25 -7.63 -0.61
C ARG A 52 -9.75 -6.98 0.66
N ARG A 53 -8.46 -7.16 0.93
CA ARG A 53 -7.77 -6.50 2.03
C ARG A 53 -7.01 -5.31 1.49
N PHE A 54 -7.40 -4.11 1.90
CA PHE A 54 -6.78 -2.86 1.50
C PHE A 54 -5.73 -2.44 2.53
N PHE A 55 -4.65 -1.87 2.01
CA PHE A 55 -3.53 -1.34 2.76
C PHE A 55 -3.17 0.04 2.20
N GLN A 56 -3.04 1.02 3.07
CA GLN A 56 -2.50 2.33 2.74
C GLN A 56 -1.03 2.35 3.16
N ALA A 57 -0.16 2.20 2.17
CA ALA A 57 1.29 2.23 2.31
C ALA A 57 1.81 3.65 2.11
N ARG A 58 2.59 4.14 3.07
CA ARG A 58 3.37 5.36 2.97
C ARG A 58 4.76 5.00 2.45
N CYS A 59 5.14 5.64 1.36
CA CYS A 59 6.47 5.54 0.75
C CYS A 59 7.10 6.94 0.69
N PRO A 60 8.42 7.05 0.52
CA PRO A 60 9.09 8.35 0.32
C PRO A 60 8.50 9.13 -0.87
N GLU A 61 8.10 8.42 -1.92
CA GLU A 61 7.51 8.98 -3.14
C GLU A 61 6.05 9.43 -2.97
N GLY A 62 5.39 9.08 -1.86
CA GLY A 62 3.98 9.41 -1.62
C GLY A 62 3.18 8.31 -0.95
N ILE A 63 1.86 8.40 -1.06
CA ILE A 63 0.94 7.46 -0.42
C ILE A 63 0.32 6.56 -1.48
N PHE A 64 0.37 5.26 -1.25
CA PHE A 64 -0.10 4.23 -2.17
C PHE A 64 -1.17 3.40 -1.48
N GLU A 65 -2.32 3.25 -2.11
CA GLU A 65 -3.37 2.33 -1.66
C GLU A 65 -3.35 1.08 -2.52
N ILE A 66 -2.92 0.00 -1.90
CA ILE A 66 -2.80 -1.32 -2.50
C ILE A 66 -3.84 -2.24 -1.86
N TYR A 67 -4.25 -3.26 -2.59
CA TYR A 67 -5.14 -4.28 -2.08
C TYR A 67 -4.67 -5.67 -2.48
N GLN A 68 -4.86 -6.60 -1.55
CA GLN A 68 -4.71 -8.01 -1.80
C GLN A 68 -6.10 -8.61 -2.05
N ASP A 69 -6.26 -9.29 -3.17
CA ASP A 69 -7.40 -10.16 -3.41
C ASP A 69 -7.18 -11.46 -2.64
N LEU A 70 -7.97 -11.71 -1.60
CA LEU A 70 -7.80 -12.89 -0.74
C LEU A 70 -8.20 -14.19 -1.46
N LYS A 71 -9.00 -14.10 -2.53
CA LYS A 71 -9.43 -15.26 -3.32
C LYS A 71 -8.38 -15.67 -4.34
N ALA A 72 -7.76 -14.69 -5.01
CA ALA A 72 -6.73 -14.94 -6.01
C ALA A 72 -5.30 -14.92 -5.45
N GLY A 73 -5.10 -14.39 -4.25
CA GLY A 73 -3.77 -14.14 -3.68
C GLY A 73 -2.99 -13.02 -4.38
N THR A 74 -3.60 -12.33 -5.34
CA THR A 74 -2.95 -11.29 -6.16
C THR A 74 -2.98 -9.93 -5.49
N TRP A 75 -1.94 -9.14 -5.73
CA TRP A 75 -1.85 -7.76 -5.25
C TRP A 75 -2.09 -6.76 -6.37
N HIS A 76 -2.76 -5.66 -6.03
CA HIS A 76 -3.13 -4.62 -6.98
C HIS A 76 -2.99 -3.24 -6.34
N LEU A 77 -2.60 -2.24 -7.11
CA LEU A 77 -2.58 -0.83 -6.72
C LEU A 77 -3.90 -0.18 -7.15
N ARG A 78 -4.75 0.17 -6.19
CA ARG A 78 -6.01 0.87 -6.48
C ARG A 78 -5.76 2.32 -6.87
N ARG A 79 -5.02 3.05 -6.04
CA ARG A 79 -4.72 4.46 -6.27
C ARG A 79 -3.42 4.87 -5.62
N ALA A 80 -2.74 5.84 -6.20
CA ALA A 80 -1.58 6.47 -5.63
C ALA A 80 -1.73 7.98 -5.61
N ARG A 81 -1.16 8.57 -4.57
CA ARG A 81 -0.90 10.00 -4.44
C ARG A 81 0.61 10.17 -4.41
N ALA A 82 1.20 10.22 -5.61
CA ALA A 82 2.60 10.55 -5.77
C ALA A 82 2.83 12.01 -5.37
N GLN A 83 3.83 12.25 -4.54
CA GLN A 83 4.32 13.59 -4.27
C GLN A 83 5.18 14.03 -5.47
N PRO A 84 4.93 15.20 -6.07
CA PRO A 84 5.87 15.74 -7.05
C PRO A 84 7.21 15.95 -6.36
N ALA A 85 8.29 15.55 -7.03
CA ALA A 85 9.66 15.42 -6.49
C ALA A 85 10.34 16.76 -6.07
N GLY A 86 9.58 17.78 -5.69
CA GLY A 86 10.06 19.14 -5.41
C GLY A 86 9.68 19.72 -4.05
N VAL A 87 8.98 19.00 -3.16
CA VAL A 87 8.70 19.49 -1.80
C VAL A 87 9.48 18.68 -0.78
N GLY A 88 10.71 19.16 -0.57
CA GLY A 88 11.37 19.27 0.72
C GLY A 88 11.44 18.01 1.59
N LEU A 89 12.67 17.51 1.75
CA LEU A 89 13.26 17.16 3.05
C LEU A 89 12.30 17.32 4.25
N ARG A 90 11.53 16.26 4.52
CA ARG A 90 11.11 15.96 5.88
C ARG A 90 11.24 14.46 6.05
N VAL A 91 12.49 14.08 6.34
CA VAL A 91 12.79 12.94 7.19
C VAL A 91 11.98 13.12 8.47
N LEU A 92 10.73 12.69 8.44
CA LEU A 92 9.99 12.39 9.65
C LEU A 92 10.46 11.00 10.02
N ARG A 93 11.38 10.97 10.99
CA ARG A 93 11.74 9.82 11.82
C ARG A 93 10.57 8.82 11.85
N PRO A 94 10.80 7.50 11.64
CA PRO A 94 9.77 6.53 11.96
C PRO A 94 9.34 6.78 13.41
N ALA A 95 8.06 7.08 13.61
CA ALA A 95 7.52 7.21 14.95
C ALA A 95 7.87 5.91 15.72
N PRO A 96 8.36 5.98 16.97
CA PRO A 96 8.55 4.78 17.75
C PRO A 96 7.18 4.11 17.88
N GLN A 97 7.10 2.94 17.27
CA GLN A 97 5.90 2.11 17.21
C GLN A 97 5.65 1.56 18.62
N ARG A 98 5.09 2.37 19.52
CA ARG A 98 4.57 1.88 20.80
C ARG A 98 3.26 1.15 20.53
N TRP A 99 3.36 -0.12 20.18
CA TRP A 99 2.25 -1.05 20.30
C TRP A 99 2.14 -1.43 21.78
N ARG A 100 1.06 -1.01 22.43
CA ARG A 100 0.71 -1.49 23.77
C ARG A 100 0.14 -2.90 23.63
N PHE A 101 0.64 -3.78 24.50
CA PHE A 101 0.17 -5.15 24.74
C PHE A 101 -1.30 -5.18 25.14
#